data_AF-A0A2S0VYF9-F1
#
_entry.id   AF-A0A2S0VYF9-F1
#
_cell.length_a   1.000
_cell.length_b   1.000
_cell.length_c   1.000
_cell.angle_alpha   90.00
_cell.angle_beta   90.00
_cell.angle_gamma   90.00
#
_symmetry.space_group_name_H-M   'P 1'
#
loop_
_entity.id
_entity.type
_entity.pdbx_description
1 polymer ?
#
loop_
_entity_poly.entity_id
_entity_poly.type
_entity_poly.pdbx_seq_one_letter_code
_entity_poly.pdbx_strand_id
1 'polypeptide(L)' 'MGVWLNWLNSIVVYTERDGDIIRIISARKATKQEVKRYEQSFKN' A
#
# COMPACT_ATOMS: atom_id res chain seq x y z
N MET A 1 21.53 -17.41 8.90
CA MET A 1 21.53 -16.34 7.87
C MET A 1 20.14 -16.32 7.24
N GLY A 2 19.18 -15.67 7.92
CA GLY A 2 17.78 -15.68 7.49
C GLY A 2 17.58 -14.66 6.37
N VAL A 3 17.00 -15.11 5.25
CA VAL A 3 16.72 -14.25 4.09
C VAL A 3 15.64 -13.25 4.52
N TRP A 4 16.03 -11.99 4.74
CA TRP A 4 15.08 -10.88 4.84
C TRP A 4 14.43 -10.72 3.47
N LEU A 5 13.16 -11.09 3.37
CA LEU A 5 12.34 -10.87 2.19
C LEU A 5 12.19 -9.35 2.03
N ASN A 6 12.98 -8.75 1.13
CA ASN A 6 12.84 -7.36 0.73
C ASN A 6 11.48 -7.17 0.03
N TRP A 7 10.41 -7.05 0.81
CA TRP A 7 9.03 -6.80 0.37
C TRP A 7 8.87 -5.33 -0.09
N LEU A 8 9.77 -4.86 -0.95
CA LEU A 8 9.76 -3.51 -1.55
C LEU A 8 8.71 -3.40 -2.68
N ASN A 9 7.56 -4.04 -2.54
CA ASN A 9 6.44 -3.86 -3.45
C ASN A 9 5.32 -3.21 -2.65
N SER A 10 5.32 -1.88 -2.63
CA SER A 10 4.16 -1.12 -2.15
C SER A 10 2.93 -1.53 -2.97
N ILE A 11 1.79 -1.68 -2.30
CA ILE A 11 0.52 -2.09 -2.91
C ILE A 11 -0.48 -0.97 -2.63
N VAL A 12 -1.26 -0.59 -3.65
CA VAL A 12 -2.41 0.29 -3.49
C VAL A 12 -3.64 -0.59 -3.34
N VAL A 13 -4.38 -0.37 -2.24
CA VAL A 13 -5.60 -1.11 -1.92
C VAL A 13 -6.78 -0.15 -1.96
N TYR A 14 -7.79 -0.47 -2.76
CA TYR A 14 -9.06 0.23 -2.75
C TYR A 14 -10.00 -0.46 -1.76
N THR A 15 -10.41 0.28 -0.75
CA THR A 15 -11.28 -0.22 0.31
C THR A 15 -12.56 0.59 0.39
N GLU A 16 -13.68 -0.08 0.50
CA GLU A 16 -14.95 0.50 0.93
C GLU A 16 -15.17 0.22 2.40
N ARG A 17 -15.68 1.20 3.14
CA ARG A 17 -16.06 1.03 4.54
C ARG A 17 -17.58 1.04 4.64
N ASP A 18 -18.13 -0.05 5.14
CA ASP A 18 -19.55 -0.20 5.45
C ASP A 18 -19.69 -0.44 6.96
N GLY A 19 -19.99 0.63 7.70
CA GLY A 19 -20.02 0.63 9.16
C GLY A 19 -18.68 0.17 9.78
N ASP A 20 -18.70 -1.00 10.39
CA ASP A 20 -17.55 -1.62 11.05
C ASP A 20 -16.71 -2.51 10.10
N ILE A 21 -17.21 -2.77 8.89
CA ILE A 21 -16.56 -3.67 7.93
C ILE A 21 -15.75 -2.85 6.92
N ILE A 22 -14.48 -3.21 6.74
CA ILE A 22 -13.64 -2.71 5.64
C ILE A 22 -13.59 -3.79 4.56
N ARG A 23 -14.24 -3.54 3.42
CA ARG A 23 -14.19 -4.41 2.24
C ARG A 23 -13.06 -3.97 1.31
N ILE A 24 -12.16 -4.89 1.01
CA ILE A 24 -11.14 -4.67 -0.04
C ILE A 24 -11.79 -4.98 -1.39
N ILE A 25 -11.91 -3.96 -2.24
CA ILE A 25 -12.45 -4.09 -3.60
C ILE A 25 -11.37 -4.58 -4.56
N SER A 26 -10.14 -4.06 -4.40
CA SER A 26 -9.03 -4.34 -5.30
C SER A 26 -7.70 -4.05 -4.62
N ALA A 27 -6.69 -4.84 -4.95
CA ALA A 27 -5.31 -4.62 -4.55
C ALA A 27 -4.42 -4.73 -5.79
N ARG A 28 -3.59 -3.71 -6.05
CA ARG A 28 -2.65 -3.73 -7.17
C ARG A 28 -1.27 -3.24 -6.73
N LYS A 29 -0.22 -3.70 -7.42
CA LYS A 29 1.12 -3.18 -7.22
C LYS A 29 1.14 -1.67 -7.45
N ALA A 30 1.65 -0.92 -6.47
CA ALA A 30 1.79 0.51 -6.55
C ALA A 30 2.84 0.89 -7.60
N THR A 31 2.58 1.96 -8.33
CA THR A 31 3.56 2.53 -9.26
C THR A 31 4.65 3.29 -8.50
N LYS A 32 5.84 3.43 -9.09
CA LYS A 32 6.95 4.18 -8.48
C LYS A 32 6.56 5.64 -8.13
N GLN A 33 5.65 6.24 -8.88
CA GLN A 33 5.15 7.60 -8.62
C GLN A 33 4.25 7.65 -7.37
N GLU A 34 3.33 6.68 -7.23
CA GLU A 34 2.48 6.56 -6.03
C GLU A 34 3.30 6.33 -4.77
N VAL A 35 4.33 5.48 -4.86
CA VAL A 35 5.27 5.25 -3.75
C VAL A 35 5.97 6.56 -3.38
N LYS A 36 6.58 7.26 -4.33
CA LYS A 36 7.24 8.54 -4.07
C LYS A 36 6.30 9.59 -3.46
N ARG A 37 5.06 9.67 -3.95
CA ARG A 37 4.06 10.62 -3.45
C ARG A 37 3.66 10.28 -2.00
N TYR A 38 3.49 9.00 -1.69
CA TYR A 38 3.18 8.55 -0.33
C TYR A 38 4.37 8.83 0.62
N GLU A 39 5.59 8.51 0.20
CA GLU A 39 6.80 8.78 0.99
C GLU A 39 7.00 10.28 1.26
N GLN A 40 6.70 11.15 0.30
CA GLN A 40 6.74 12.60 0.49
C GLN A 40 5.63 13.08 1.45
N SER A 41 4.43 12.52 1.35
CA SER A 41 3.30 12.88 2.20
C SER A 41 3.45 12.39 3.65
N PHE A 42 4.21 11.32 3.89
CA PHE A 42 4.45 10.79 5.24
C PHE A 42 5.59 11.53 5.98
N LYS A 43 6.35 12.38 5.28
CA LYS A 43 7.53 13.07 5.81
C LYS A 43 7.28 14.49 6.33
N ASN A 44 6.02 14.88 6.49
CA ASN A 44 5.61 16.18 7.06
C ASN A 44 4.88 15.95 8.37
#